data_AF-A0A1H7MSH1-F1
#
_entry.id   AF-A0A1H7MSH1-F1
#
_cell.length_a   1.000
_cell.length_b   1.000
_cell.length_c   1.000
_cell.angle_alpha   90.00
_cell.angle_beta   90.00
_cell.angle_gamma   90.00
#
_symmetry.space_group_name_H-M   'P 1'
#
loop_
_entity.id
_entity.type
_entity.pdbx_description
1 polymer ?
#
loop_
_entity_poly.entity_id
_entity_poly.type
_entity_poly.pdbx_seq_one_letter_code
_entity_poly.pdbx_strand_id
1 'polypeptide(L)'
;MKFKTTSYHFDLLKDNDRVSAFFEAINDYEGNNNLAYDLGCGIGVLSYFLKDHFGEVTSLEIDKKAYCCAKENLKSFDNVEVVNEDVLKYNFTKKADLIVCEMLDTALIDEEEIPVLNYAKQFLKEDGKIIPQGIINTAELVNLERHYVHWDEEVNYEVYSKPIVYSEFNFLNEINPEFGADLTLKTDKSGIINGLKITSYTKLNDKLIVGPSPMLNPPLLIPLDEKSVNVNDLINVKLKYIMGNGIESIRTEYY
;
A
#
# COMPACT_ATOMS: atom_id res chain seq x y z
N MET A 1 -8.55 -17.89 16.32
CA MET A 1 -8.80 -16.90 17.41
C MET A 1 -9.89 -15.94 16.95
N LYS A 2 -10.73 -15.40 17.84
CA LYS A 2 -11.69 -14.34 17.48
C LYS A 2 -11.06 -12.98 17.80
N PHE A 3 -10.78 -12.17 16.78
CA PHE A 3 -10.25 -10.82 16.95
C PHE A 3 -11.35 -9.86 17.44
N LYS A 4 -10.98 -8.96 18.35
CA LYS A 4 -11.71 -7.71 18.56
C LYS A 4 -11.33 -6.75 17.44
N THR A 5 -12.32 -6.07 16.88
CA THR A 5 -12.17 -5.24 15.69
C THR A 5 -12.92 -3.92 15.86
N THR A 6 -12.49 -2.88 15.14
CA THR A 6 -13.39 -1.78 14.77
C THR A 6 -14.19 -2.18 13.51
N SER A 7 -15.10 -1.34 13.03
CA SER A 7 -15.84 -1.61 11.79
C SER A 7 -14.91 -1.70 10.58
N TYR A 8 -14.04 -0.71 10.38
CA TYR A 8 -13.08 -0.70 9.28
C TYR A 8 -12.14 -1.92 9.30
N HIS A 9 -11.55 -2.23 10.46
CA HIS A 9 -10.65 -3.37 10.59
C HIS A 9 -11.35 -4.74 10.47
N PHE A 10 -12.67 -4.79 10.65
CA PHE A 10 -13.44 -6.00 10.37
C PHE A 10 -13.49 -6.29 8.87
N ASP A 11 -13.61 -5.25 8.05
CA ASP A 11 -13.59 -5.39 6.59
C ASP A 11 -12.17 -5.74 6.09
N LEU A 12 -11.13 -5.08 6.61
CA LEU A 12 -9.72 -5.47 6.37
C LEU A 12 -9.46 -6.94 6.70
N LEU A 13 -10.00 -7.45 7.81
CA LEU A 13 -9.83 -8.83 8.25
C LEU A 13 -10.62 -9.83 7.38
N LYS A 14 -11.69 -9.40 6.73
CA LYS A 14 -12.52 -10.25 5.85
C LYS A 14 -11.94 -10.39 4.45
N ASP A 15 -11.03 -9.52 4.07
CA ASP A 15 -10.29 -9.64 2.82
C ASP A 15 -9.26 -10.78 2.93
N ASN A 16 -9.72 -11.99 2.61
CA ASN A 16 -8.89 -13.19 2.74
C ASN A 16 -7.70 -13.16 1.79
N ASP A 17 -7.81 -12.55 0.61
CA ASP A 17 -6.71 -12.51 -0.36
C ASP A 17 -5.57 -11.66 0.22
N ARG A 18 -5.88 -10.49 0.78
CA ARG A 18 -4.92 -9.67 1.52
C ARG A 18 -4.32 -10.42 2.70
N VAL A 19 -5.16 -10.94 3.60
CA VAL A 19 -4.68 -11.57 4.85
C VAL A 19 -3.82 -12.81 4.58
N SER A 20 -4.25 -13.67 3.65
CA SER A 20 -3.49 -14.87 3.27
C SER A 20 -2.17 -14.52 2.61
N ALA A 21 -2.12 -13.49 1.76
CA ALA A 21 -0.87 -13.08 1.12
C ALA A 21 0.18 -12.59 2.13
N PHE A 22 -0.21 -11.74 3.08
CA PHE A 22 0.71 -11.31 4.14
C PHE A 22 1.12 -12.46 5.07
N PHE A 23 0.19 -13.37 5.38
CA PHE A 23 0.50 -14.58 6.14
C PHE A 23 1.57 -15.44 5.42
N GLU A 24 1.39 -15.70 4.13
CA GLU A 24 2.37 -16.43 3.32
C GLU A 24 3.71 -15.72 3.26
N ALA A 25 3.72 -14.40 3.05
CA ALA A 25 4.95 -13.60 2.99
C ALA A 25 5.75 -13.65 4.30
N ILE A 26 5.07 -13.59 5.45
CA ILE A 26 5.68 -13.69 6.77
C ILE A 26 6.17 -15.12 7.03
N ASN A 27 5.41 -16.14 6.63
CA ASN A 27 5.80 -17.54 6.81
C ASN A 27 6.99 -17.94 5.93
N ASP A 28 7.13 -17.31 4.76
CA ASP A 28 8.26 -17.46 3.84
C ASP A 28 9.48 -16.60 4.23
N TYR A 29 9.41 -15.86 5.34
CA TYR A 29 10.52 -15.04 5.80
C TYR A 29 11.75 -15.90 6.15
N GLU A 30 12.82 -15.70 5.39
CA GLU A 30 14.13 -16.28 5.65
C GLU A 30 15.09 -15.21 6.17
N GLY A 31 15.58 -15.35 7.40
CA GLY A 31 16.52 -14.40 7.99
C GLY A 31 16.68 -14.60 9.49
N ASN A 32 17.43 -13.69 10.11
CA ASN A 32 17.45 -13.59 11.56
C ASN A 32 16.05 -13.21 12.07
N ASN A 33 15.64 -13.73 13.22
CA ASN A 33 14.27 -13.59 13.70
C ASN A 33 14.21 -13.16 15.18
N ASN A 34 15.13 -12.28 15.58
CA ASN A 34 15.17 -11.82 16.96
C ASN A 34 14.10 -10.76 17.21
N LEU A 35 13.98 -9.76 16.33
CA LEU A 35 13.08 -8.63 16.50
C LEU A 35 12.37 -8.27 15.19
N ALA A 36 11.04 -8.16 15.24
CA ALA A 36 10.23 -7.56 14.19
C ALA A 36 9.53 -6.28 14.69
N TYR A 37 9.41 -5.31 13.80
CA TYR A 37 8.52 -4.15 13.98
C TYR A 37 7.30 -4.29 13.08
N ASP A 38 6.12 -4.06 13.65
CA ASP A 38 4.85 -3.95 12.94
C ASP A 38 4.35 -2.50 13.06
N LEU A 39 4.50 -1.74 11.98
CA LEU A 39 4.30 -0.28 11.95
C LEU A 39 2.92 0.04 11.35
N GLY A 40 2.04 0.65 12.14
CA GLY A 40 0.63 0.80 11.76
C GLY A 40 -0.12 -0.53 11.93
N CYS A 41 0.05 -1.19 13.08
CA CYS A 41 -0.38 -2.58 13.26
C CYS A 41 -1.90 -2.77 13.30
N GLY A 42 -2.69 -1.70 13.35
CA GLY A 42 -4.14 -1.72 13.41
C GLY A 42 -4.65 -2.50 14.61
N ILE A 43 -5.33 -3.63 14.34
CA ILE A 43 -5.84 -4.54 15.38
C ILE A 43 -4.91 -5.73 15.67
N GLY A 44 -3.69 -5.72 15.13
CA GLY A 44 -2.62 -6.68 15.43
C GLY A 44 -2.68 -7.98 14.64
N VAL A 45 -3.23 -7.99 13.43
CA VAL A 45 -3.31 -9.22 12.60
C VAL A 45 -1.92 -9.66 12.17
N LEU A 46 -1.10 -8.75 11.64
CA LEU A 46 0.25 -9.08 11.19
C LEU A 46 1.18 -9.40 12.37
N SER A 47 1.06 -8.67 13.49
CA SER A 47 1.75 -8.99 14.73
C SER A 47 1.40 -10.39 15.25
N TYR A 48 0.13 -10.82 15.10
CA TYR A 48 -0.29 -12.18 15.44
C TYR A 48 0.38 -13.24 14.57
N PHE A 49 0.70 -12.95 13.31
CA PHE A 49 1.48 -13.86 12.47
C PHE A 49 2.95 -13.86 12.89
N LEU A 50 3.54 -12.68 13.08
CA LEU A 50 4.95 -12.51 13.46
C LEU A 50 5.32 -13.21 14.77
N LYS A 51 4.40 -13.28 15.74
CA LYS A 51 4.68 -13.85 17.08
C LYS A 51 5.22 -15.28 17.05
N ASP A 52 4.86 -16.08 16.04
CA ASP A 52 5.27 -17.49 15.94
C ASP A 52 6.66 -17.64 15.28
N HIS A 53 7.15 -16.58 14.66
CA HIS A 53 8.42 -16.58 13.92
C HIS A 53 9.51 -15.77 14.63
N PHE A 54 9.14 -14.76 15.43
CA PHE A 54 10.08 -13.81 16.03
C PHE A 54 10.17 -13.91 17.56
N GLY A 55 11.39 -13.75 18.09
CA GLY A 55 11.66 -13.72 19.53
C GLY A 55 11.04 -12.52 20.25
N GLU A 56 10.90 -11.39 19.55
CA GLU A 56 10.31 -10.14 20.03
C GLU A 56 9.57 -9.46 18.87
N VAL A 57 8.38 -8.93 19.12
CA VAL A 57 7.58 -8.15 18.16
C VAL A 57 7.15 -6.85 18.84
N THR A 58 7.55 -5.71 18.30
CA THR A 58 7.02 -4.39 18.75
C THR A 58 6.04 -3.89 17.70
N SER A 59 4.80 -3.67 18.12
CA SER A 59 3.69 -3.27 17.25
C SER A 59 3.23 -1.87 17.62
N LEU A 60 3.23 -0.95 16.67
CA LEU A 60 2.89 0.46 16.87
C LEU A 60 1.58 0.81 16.18
N GLU A 61 0.68 1.47 16.91
CA GLU A 61 -0.58 1.96 16.38
C GLU A 61 -0.93 3.32 16.99
N ILE A 62 -1.21 4.31 16.12
CA ILE A 62 -1.52 5.67 16.54
C ILE A 62 -2.98 5.81 16.97
N ASP A 63 -3.93 5.16 16.27
CA ASP A 63 -5.35 5.20 16.58
C ASP A 63 -5.65 4.45 17.89
N LYS A 64 -6.28 5.17 18.82
CA LYS A 64 -6.53 4.64 20.16
C LYS A 64 -7.45 3.42 20.14
N LYS A 65 -8.42 3.37 19.23
CA LYS A 65 -9.43 2.29 19.21
C LYS A 65 -8.83 1.01 18.63
N ALA A 66 -8.10 1.12 17.53
CA ALA A 66 -7.34 0.03 16.92
C ALA A 66 -6.32 -0.52 17.91
N TYR A 67 -5.52 0.34 18.54
CA TYR A 67 -4.60 -0.02 19.63
C TYR A 67 -5.27 -0.83 20.74
N CYS A 68 -6.43 -0.37 21.23
CA CYS A 68 -7.15 -1.09 22.31
C CYS A 68 -7.56 -2.50 21.88
N CYS A 69 -7.91 -2.68 20.60
CA CYS A 69 -8.20 -3.99 20.03
C CYS A 69 -6.93 -4.84 19.94
N ALA A 70 -5.85 -4.31 19.35
CA ALA A 70 -4.56 -5.00 19.22
C ALA A 70 -4.03 -5.47 20.58
N LYS A 71 -4.00 -4.59 21.57
CA LYS A 71 -3.54 -4.91 22.93
C LYS A 71 -4.28 -6.09 23.54
N GLU A 72 -5.59 -6.16 23.33
CA GLU A 72 -6.43 -7.23 23.87
C GLU A 72 -6.35 -8.51 23.03
N ASN A 73 -6.18 -8.40 21.72
CA ASN A 73 -5.96 -9.53 20.81
C ASN A 73 -4.59 -10.19 21.06
N LEU A 74 -3.59 -9.43 21.49
CA LEU A 74 -2.22 -9.90 21.63
C LEU A 74 -1.78 -10.16 23.08
N LYS A 75 -2.65 -9.88 24.06
CA LYS A 75 -2.33 -9.93 25.51
C LYS A 75 -1.79 -11.25 26.05
N SER A 76 -2.02 -12.36 25.34
CA SER A 76 -1.59 -13.70 25.76
C SER A 76 -0.20 -14.08 25.24
N PHE A 77 0.47 -13.19 24.51
CA PHE A 77 1.77 -13.43 23.89
C PHE A 77 2.82 -12.54 24.53
N ASP A 78 3.67 -13.14 25.35
CA ASP A 78 4.69 -12.41 26.12
C ASP A 78 5.79 -11.79 25.23
N ASN A 79 5.95 -12.29 24.01
CA ASN A 79 6.90 -11.77 23.02
C ASN A 79 6.35 -10.62 22.17
N VAL A 80 5.09 -10.21 22.37
CA VAL A 80 4.47 -9.12 21.58
C VAL A 80 4.18 -7.92 22.48
N GLU A 81 4.86 -6.81 22.21
CA GLU A 81 4.59 -5.51 22.81
C GLU A 81 3.73 -4.65 21.88
N VAL A 82 2.60 -4.15 22.37
CA VAL A 82 1.73 -3.23 21.63
C VAL A 82 1.83 -1.84 22.24
N VAL A 83 2.24 -0.86 21.44
CA VAL A 83 2.50 0.52 21.84
C VAL A 83 1.52 1.46 21.13
N ASN A 84 0.89 2.36 21.89
CA ASN A 84 0.05 3.42 21.32
C ASN A 84 0.88 4.68 21.14
N GLU A 85 1.55 4.80 19.99
CA GLU A 85 2.43 5.92 19.69
C GLU A 85 2.53 6.11 18.18
N ASP A 86 2.81 7.34 17.78
CA ASP A 86 3.20 7.68 16.42
C ASP A 86 4.59 7.10 16.10
N VAL A 87 4.72 6.37 15.00
CA VAL A 87 5.99 5.76 14.59
C VAL A 87 7.10 6.80 14.49
N LEU A 88 6.81 8.00 14.00
CA LEU A 88 7.79 9.09 13.86
C LEU A 88 8.24 9.69 15.20
N LYS A 89 7.53 9.40 16.29
CA LYS A 89 7.85 9.86 17.65
C LYS A 89 8.37 8.75 18.56
N TYR A 90 8.22 7.49 18.15
CA TYR A 90 8.66 6.36 18.94
C TYR A 90 10.18 6.31 19.05
N ASN A 91 10.67 6.10 20.27
CA ASN A 91 12.10 5.99 20.56
C ASN A 91 12.58 4.55 20.36
N PHE A 92 12.96 4.22 19.13
CA PHE A 92 13.54 2.93 18.78
C PHE A 92 14.89 2.72 19.49
N THR A 93 14.99 1.67 20.32
CA THR A 93 16.21 1.36 21.10
C THR A 93 17.02 0.19 20.53
N LYS A 94 16.44 -0.57 19.60
CA LYS A 94 17.04 -1.74 18.96
C LYS A 94 16.90 -1.62 17.44
N LYS A 95 17.68 -2.44 16.72
CA LYS A 95 17.49 -2.63 15.29
C LYS A 95 16.72 -3.92 15.03
N ALA A 96 15.70 -3.88 14.18
CA ALA A 96 14.89 -5.03 13.82
C ALA A 96 15.52 -5.84 12.68
N ASP A 97 15.24 -7.13 12.67
CA ASP A 97 15.52 -8.03 11.55
C ASP A 97 14.47 -7.88 10.42
N LEU A 98 13.22 -7.57 10.81
CA LEU A 98 12.10 -7.35 9.88
C LEU A 98 11.31 -6.10 10.29
N ILE A 99 10.98 -5.26 9.31
CA ILE A 99 9.90 -4.28 9.43
C ILE A 99 8.72 -4.78 8.57
N VAL A 100 7.55 -4.85 9.17
CA VAL A 100 6.28 -5.02 8.46
C VAL A 100 5.54 -3.68 8.55
N CYS A 101 5.10 -3.16 7.42
CA CYS A 101 4.29 -1.94 7.35
C CYS A 101 3.23 -2.15 6.27
N GLU A 102 1.97 -1.92 6.61
CA GLU A 102 0.87 -2.06 5.66
C GLU A 102 -0.01 -0.82 5.72
N MET A 103 0.62 0.35 5.59
CA MET A 103 -0.05 1.63 5.43
C MET A 103 -0.19 1.90 3.93
N LEU A 104 -0.74 0.93 3.19
CA LEU A 104 -0.76 0.94 1.73
C LEU A 104 -2.06 1.54 1.19
N ASP A 105 -1.91 2.41 0.21
CA ASP A 105 -2.98 2.85 -0.69
C ASP A 105 -2.47 2.82 -2.14
N THR A 106 -3.39 2.89 -3.10
CA THR A 106 -3.07 2.92 -4.53
C THR A 106 -2.08 4.03 -4.85
N ALA A 107 -0.96 3.63 -5.46
CA ALA A 107 0.19 4.47 -5.76
C ALA A 107 0.82 5.18 -4.55
N LEU A 108 0.51 4.72 -3.33
CA LEU A 108 0.97 5.25 -2.04
C LEU A 108 0.48 6.68 -1.78
N ILE A 109 -0.69 7.04 -2.29
CA ILE A 109 -1.15 8.43 -2.30
C ILE A 109 -1.75 8.83 -0.95
N ASP A 110 -2.66 8.01 -0.41
CA ASP A 110 -3.44 8.40 0.77
C ASP A 110 -2.72 8.12 2.09
N GLU A 111 -2.19 6.91 2.25
CA GLU A 111 -1.60 6.44 3.52
C GLU A 111 -0.09 6.75 3.63
N GLU A 112 0.39 6.92 4.88
CA GLU A 112 1.75 7.43 5.18
C GLU A 112 2.88 6.37 5.12
N GLU A 113 2.78 5.34 4.26
CA GLU A 113 3.80 4.27 4.09
C GLU A 113 5.21 4.86 3.92
N ILE A 114 5.37 5.81 2.98
CA ILE A 114 6.70 6.33 2.60
C ILE A 114 7.33 7.19 3.69
N PRO A 115 6.64 8.19 4.29
CA PRO A 115 7.16 8.90 5.44
C PRO A 115 7.58 7.96 6.59
N VAL A 116 6.75 6.98 6.91
CA VAL A 116 6.99 6.02 7.99
C VAL A 116 8.20 5.14 7.70
N LEU A 117 8.29 4.55 6.50
CA LEU A 117 9.41 3.69 6.13
C LEU A 117 10.72 4.45 5.99
N ASN A 118 10.72 5.65 5.40
CA ASN A 118 11.93 6.50 5.31
C ASN A 118 12.50 6.79 6.71
N TYR A 119 11.65 7.04 7.69
CA TYR A 119 12.08 7.20 9.08
C TYR A 119 12.53 5.87 9.71
N ALA A 120 11.73 4.81 9.60
CA ALA A 120 11.93 3.57 10.35
C ALA A 120 13.12 2.73 9.85
N LYS A 121 13.50 2.84 8.58
CA LYS A 121 14.63 2.10 7.97
C LYS A 121 15.97 2.27 8.71
N GLN A 122 16.21 3.41 9.35
CA GLN A 122 17.45 3.60 10.13
C GLN A 122 17.56 2.63 11.32
N PHE A 123 16.42 2.11 11.78
CA PHE A 123 16.27 1.10 12.83
C PHE A 123 16.11 -0.32 12.27
N LEU A 124 16.35 -0.52 10.97
CA LEU A 124 16.53 -1.84 10.38
C LEU A 124 18.01 -2.24 10.47
N LYS A 125 18.27 -3.53 10.67
CA LYS A 125 19.62 -4.11 10.52
C LYS A 125 20.07 -4.05 9.06
N GLU A 126 21.38 -4.17 8.84
CA GLU A 126 21.96 -4.11 7.50
C GLU A 126 21.49 -5.27 6.60
N ASP A 127 21.27 -6.45 7.19
CA ASP A 127 20.69 -7.64 6.55
C ASP A 127 19.16 -7.76 6.76
N GLY A 128 18.55 -6.74 7.36
CA GLY A 128 17.13 -6.74 7.66
C GLY A 128 16.26 -6.56 6.41
N LYS A 129 15.00 -6.96 6.51
CA LYS A 129 14.04 -6.92 5.39
C LYS A 129 12.82 -6.06 5.72
N ILE A 130 12.08 -5.70 4.68
CA ILE A 130 10.78 -5.03 4.79
C ILE A 130 9.74 -5.90 4.08
N ILE A 131 8.58 -6.07 4.70
CA ILE A 131 7.37 -6.63 4.07
C ILE A 131 6.27 -5.57 4.12
N PRO A 132 5.71 -5.16 2.97
CA PRO A 132 6.09 -5.57 1.61
C PRO A 132 7.49 -5.05 1.22
N GLN A 133 8.12 -5.70 0.24
CA GLN A 133 9.38 -5.22 -0.35
C GLN A 133 9.19 -4.00 -1.25
N GLY A 134 7.98 -3.77 -1.76
CA GLY A 134 7.74 -2.67 -2.68
C GLY A 134 6.35 -2.67 -3.33
N ILE A 135 6.19 -1.79 -4.31
CA ILE A 135 4.94 -1.63 -5.07
C ILE A 135 5.24 -1.35 -6.54
N ILE A 136 4.39 -1.86 -7.43
CA ILE A 136 4.43 -1.62 -8.87
C ILE A 136 3.13 -0.92 -9.25
N ASN A 137 3.23 0.23 -9.92
CA ASN A 137 2.05 1.00 -10.32
C ASN A 137 1.88 1.02 -11.83
N THR A 138 0.64 0.82 -12.26
CA THR A 138 0.24 0.80 -13.65
C THR A 138 -0.82 1.86 -13.95
N ALA A 139 -0.88 2.28 -15.21
CA ALA A 139 -1.88 3.22 -15.71
C ALA A 139 -2.57 2.71 -16.98
N GLU A 140 -3.87 2.96 -17.10
CA GLU A 140 -4.70 2.69 -18.27
C GLU A 140 -5.52 3.95 -18.63
N LEU A 141 -5.77 4.18 -19.92
CA LEU A 141 -6.73 5.17 -20.38
C LEU A 141 -8.14 4.62 -20.20
N VAL A 142 -9.06 5.45 -19.71
CA VAL A 142 -10.45 5.06 -19.46
C VAL A 142 -11.45 6.12 -19.89
N ASN A 143 -12.67 5.66 -20.15
CA ASN A 143 -13.89 6.46 -20.14
C ASN A 143 -14.62 6.19 -18.81
N LEU A 144 -14.70 7.19 -17.95
CA LEU A 144 -15.32 7.21 -16.64
C LEU A 144 -16.77 7.66 -16.74
N GLU A 145 -17.66 7.03 -15.99
CA GLU A 145 -19.02 7.52 -15.73
C GLU A 145 -19.03 8.76 -14.82
N ARG A 146 -18.09 8.82 -13.86
CA ARG A 146 -18.02 9.87 -12.83
C ARG A 146 -16.79 10.75 -13.03
N HIS A 147 -16.98 12.06 -12.87
CA HIS A 147 -15.94 13.06 -13.13
C HIS A 147 -15.36 13.66 -11.84
N TYR A 148 -14.92 12.80 -10.92
CA TYR A 148 -14.14 13.17 -9.74
C TYR A 148 -13.17 12.02 -9.40
N VAL A 149 -12.15 12.26 -8.57
CA VAL A 149 -11.23 11.18 -8.16
C VAL A 149 -11.96 10.22 -7.23
N HIS A 150 -11.96 8.93 -7.54
CA HIS A 150 -12.57 7.91 -6.67
C HIS A 150 -11.94 6.53 -6.88
N TRP A 151 -12.04 5.68 -5.87
CA TRP A 151 -11.68 4.28 -5.97
C TRP A 151 -12.72 3.50 -6.79
N ASP A 152 -12.31 2.35 -7.32
CA ASP A 152 -13.15 1.41 -8.05
C ASP A 152 -14.05 0.62 -7.09
N GLU A 153 -15.15 1.25 -6.68
CA GLU A 153 -16.19 0.68 -5.81
C GLU A 153 -17.42 0.27 -6.65
N GLU A 154 -17.24 -0.69 -7.56
CA GLU A 154 -18.30 -1.18 -8.48
C GLU A 154 -18.85 -0.07 -9.40
N VAL A 155 -17.97 0.83 -9.84
CA VAL A 155 -18.30 1.95 -10.72
C VAL A 155 -18.12 1.57 -12.18
N ASN A 156 -18.96 2.10 -13.08
CA ASN A 156 -18.80 1.81 -14.50
C ASN A 156 -17.72 2.69 -15.11
N TYR A 157 -16.81 2.05 -15.84
CA TYR A 157 -15.88 2.70 -16.74
C TYR A 157 -15.52 1.73 -17.86
N GLU A 158 -15.01 2.27 -18.96
CA GLU A 158 -14.55 1.49 -20.10
C GLU A 158 -13.05 1.73 -20.30
N VAL A 159 -12.27 0.65 -20.42
CA VAL A 159 -10.81 0.73 -20.65
C VAL A 159 -10.51 0.90 -22.14
N TYR A 160 -9.55 1.78 -22.47
CA TYR A 160 -9.16 2.19 -23.82
C TYR A 160 -7.67 1.97 -24.12
N SER A 161 -6.89 1.43 -23.19
CA SER A 161 -5.49 1.06 -23.44
C SER A 161 -5.11 -0.19 -22.67
N LYS A 162 -4.04 -0.85 -23.11
CA LYS A 162 -3.34 -1.81 -22.24
C LYS A 162 -2.70 -1.07 -21.07
N PRO A 163 -2.50 -1.73 -19.92
CA PRO A 163 -1.77 -1.14 -18.80
C PRO A 163 -0.31 -0.92 -19.18
N ILE A 164 0.23 0.22 -18.75
CA ILE A 164 1.67 0.48 -18.74
C ILE A 164 2.16 0.51 -17.29
N VAL A 165 3.36 -0.01 -17.00
CA VAL A 165 4.04 0.24 -15.72
C VAL A 165 4.66 1.62 -15.79
N TYR A 166 4.29 2.52 -14.87
CA TYR A 166 4.84 3.86 -14.83
C TYR A 166 5.78 4.11 -13.64
N SER A 167 5.71 3.27 -12.60
CA SER A 167 6.65 3.31 -11.48
C SER A 167 6.77 1.95 -10.80
N GLU A 168 7.94 1.71 -10.21
CA GLU A 168 8.22 0.57 -9.33
C GLU A 168 9.11 1.10 -8.20
N PHE A 169 8.69 0.85 -6.95
CA PHE A 169 9.42 1.27 -5.77
C PHE A 169 9.86 0.05 -4.96
N ASN A 170 11.12 0.07 -4.54
CA ASN A 170 11.65 -0.86 -3.54
C ASN A 170 11.76 -0.10 -2.21
N PHE A 171 11.09 -0.62 -1.19
CA PHE A 171 10.93 0.05 0.11
C PHE A 171 12.20 0.08 0.96
N LEU A 172 13.24 -0.68 0.61
CA LEU A 172 14.57 -0.51 1.21
C LEU A 172 15.27 0.76 0.71
N ASN A 173 14.92 1.26 -0.47
CA ASN A 173 15.51 2.48 -1.02
C ASN A 173 14.87 3.72 -0.38
N GLU A 174 15.61 4.82 -0.34
CA GLU A 174 15.02 6.13 -0.06
C GLU A 174 14.08 6.54 -1.20
N ILE A 175 12.84 6.92 -0.85
CA ILE A 175 11.82 7.32 -1.81
C ILE A 175 11.43 8.77 -1.53
N ASN A 176 11.52 9.62 -2.55
CA ASN A 176 11.00 10.98 -2.45
C ASN A 176 9.46 10.95 -2.52
N PRO A 177 8.74 11.48 -1.51
CA PRO A 177 7.28 11.53 -1.56
C PRO A 177 6.72 12.37 -2.71
N GLU A 178 7.46 13.37 -3.21
CA GLU A 178 7.04 14.15 -4.38
C GLU A 178 7.26 13.34 -5.67
N PHE A 179 6.18 12.86 -6.27
CA PHE A 179 6.21 12.05 -7.48
C PHE A 179 5.74 12.83 -8.72
N GLY A 180 6.42 12.59 -9.84
CA GLY A 180 6.03 13.07 -11.16
C GLY A 180 6.48 12.13 -12.27
N ALA A 181 5.59 11.84 -13.21
CA ALA A 181 5.88 11.01 -14.37
C ALA A 181 5.17 11.54 -15.63
N ASP A 182 5.86 11.39 -16.76
CA ASP A 182 5.32 11.64 -18.09
C ASP A 182 4.93 10.29 -18.69
N LEU A 183 3.63 10.07 -18.88
CA LEU A 183 3.05 8.81 -19.36
C LEU A 183 2.76 8.91 -20.84
N THR A 184 3.05 7.86 -21.61
CA THR A 184 2.60 7.71 -23.00
C THR A 184 1.82 6.41 -23.13
N LEU A 185 0.50 6.52 -23.30
CA LEU A 185 -0.41 5.39 -23.41
C LEU A 185 -0.92 5.26 -24.84
N LYS A 186 -1.00 4.02 -25.33
CA LYS A 186 -1.48 3.73 -26.69
C LYS A 186 -2.91 3.21 -26.65
N THR A 187 -3.82 3.84 -27.38
CA THR A 187 -5.22 3.42 -27.43
C THR A 187 -5.41 2.12 -28.20
N ASP A 188 -6.31 1.26 -27.73
CA ASP A 188 -6.65 -0.02 -28.36
C ASP A 188 -7.95 0.03 -29.18
N LYS A 189 -8.76 1.08 -29.01
CA LYS A 189 -9.99 1.34 -29.75
C LYS A 189 -10.28 2.84 -29.91
N SER A 190 -11.20 3.16 -30.83
CA SER A 190 -11.69 4.53 -31.01
C SER A 190 -12.84 4.84 -30.05
N GLY A 191 -12.95 6.09 -29.61
CA GLY A 191 -14.04 6.55 -28.75
C GLY A 191 -13.67 7.83 -28.00
N ILE A 192 -14.18 7.99 -26.78
CA ILE A 192 -13.90 9.15 -25.92
C ILE A 192 -13.20 8.63 -24.68
N ILE A 193 -12.04 9.19 -24.34
CA ILE A 193 -11.38 8.99 -23.05
C ILE A 193 -11.56 10.25 -22.20
N ASN A 194 -11.61 10.09 -20.88
CA ASN A 194 -11.76 11.20 -19.93
C ASN A 194 -11.13 10.89 -18.57
N GLY A 195 -10.21 9.92 -18.50
CA GLY A 195 -9.54 9.60 -17.25
C GLY A 195 -8.39 8.61 -17.37
N LEU A 196 -7.68 8.47 -16.26
CA LEU A 196 -6.73 7.39 -15.98
C LEU A 196 -7.31 6.44 -14.95
N LYS A 197 -7.06 5.15 -15.14
CA LYS A 197 -7.14 4.15 -14.08
C LYS A 197 -5.74 3.82 -13.62
N ILE A 198 -5.48 4.00 -12.33
CA ILE A 198 -4.26 3.59 -11.67
C ILE A 198 -4.52 2.28 -10.93
N THR A 199 -3.61 1.32 -11.06
CA THR A 199 -3.67 0.05 -10.33
C THR A 199 -2.30 -0.29 -9.78
N SER A 200 -2.26 -0.65 -8.51
CA SER A 200 -1.04 -1.00 -7.82
C SER A 200 -0.98 -2.48 -7.49
N TYR A 201 0.21 -3.04 -7.61
CA TYR A 201 0.53 -4.42 -7.25
C TYR A 201 1.56 -4.39 -6.13
N THR A 202 1.25 -5.04 -5.01
CA THR A 202 2.13 -5.07 -3.84
C THR A 202 3.12 -6.21 -4.00
N LYS A 203 4.42 -5.89 -4.02
CA LYS A 203 5.50 -6.88 -4.00
C LYS A 203 5.80 -7.24 -2.56
N LEU A 204 5.23 -8.33 -2.07
CA LEU A 204 5.41 -8.77 -0.69
C LEU A 204 6.81 -9.33 -0.45
N ASN A 205 7.31 -10.15 -1.37
CA ASN A 205 8.67 -10.68 -1.39
C ASN A 205 9.11 -11.03 -2.82
N ASP A 206 10.27 -11.68 -2.99
CA ASP A 206 10.80 -12.02 -4.33
C ASP A 206 9.97 -13.07 -5.10
N LYS A 207 9.09 -13.80 -4.40
CA LYS A 207 8.26 -14.88 -4.96
C LYS A 207 6.79 -14.47 -5.09
N LEU A 208 6.34 -13.48 -4.32
CA LEU A 208 4.93 -13.13 -4.17
C LEU A 208 4.68 -11.66 -4.50
N ILE A 209 3.93 -11.44 -5.57
CA ILE A 209 3.34 -10.16 -5.95
C ILE A 209 1.83 -10.35 -5.95
N VAL A 210 1.11 -9.46 -5.29
CA VAL A 210 -0.36 -9.49 -5.22
C VAL A 210 -0.96 -8.29 -5.94
N GLY A 211 -2.06 -8.55 -6.63
CA GLY A 211 -2.87 -7.48 -7.22
C GLY A 211 -3.75 -6.80 -6.18
N PRO A 212 -4.52 -5.80 -6.63
CA PRO A 212 -5.42 -5.08 -5.75
C PRO A 212 -6.57 -5.97 -5.27
N SER A 213 -7.09 -5.69 -4.09
CA SER A 213 -8.32 -6.24 -3.54
C SER A 213 -9.14 -5.09 -2.92
N PRO A 214 -10.40 -5.31 -2.51
CA PRO A 214 -11.22 -4.25 -1.93
C PRO A 214 -10.58 -3.54 -0.73
N MET A 215 -9.72 -4.23 0.02
CA MET A 215 -9.02 -3.71 1.20
C MET A 215 -7.49 -3.64 1.01
N LEU A 216 -6.99 -3.79 -0.22
CA LEU A 216 -5.57 -3.65 -0.57
C LEU A 216 -5.44 -2.92 -1.90
N ASN A 217 -5.09 -1.64 -1.86
CA ASN A 217 -4.85 -0.81 -3.06
C ASN A 217 -5.98 -0.90 -4.12
N PRO A 218 -7.26 -0.69 -3.77
CA PRO A 218 -8.33 -0.70 -4.77
C PRO A 218 -8.02 0.30 -5.90
N PRO A 219 -8.24 -0.05 -7.18
CA PRO A 219 -7.85 0.81 -8.30
C PRO A 219 -8.40 2.23 -8.15
N LEU A 220 -7.59 3.23 -8.52
CA LEU A 220 -7.94 4.64 -8.40
C LEU A 220 -8.27 5.21 -9.78
N LEU A 221 -9.42 5.86 -9.90
CA LEU A 221 -9.91 6.47 -11.13
C LEU A 221 -9.75 7.99 -11.03
N ILE A 222 -9.01 8.55 -11.98
CA ILE A 222 -8.57 9.95 -11.98
C ILE A 222 -9.10 10.63 -13.25
N PRO A 223 -9.98 11.64 -13.15
CA PRO A 223 -10.48 12.36 -14.31
C PRO A 223 -9.40 13.10 -15.10
N LEU A 224 -9.67 13.24 -16.40
CA LEU A 224 -8.96 14.06 -17.37
C LEU A 224 -10.00 14.82 -18.22
N ASP A 225 -9.55 15.85 -18.94
CA ASP A 225 -10.40 16.47 -19.95
C ASP A 225 -10.81 15.44 -21.01
N GLU A 226 -12.05 15.55 -21.51
CA GLU A 226 -12.54 14.63 -22.52
C GLU A 226 -11.77 14.78 -23.83
N LYS A 227 -11.42 13.64 -24.45
CA LYS A 227 -10.69 13.60 -25.71
C LYS A 227 -11.21 12.48 -26.60
N SER A 228 -11.57 12.84 -27.83
CA SER A 228 -11.85 11.84 -28.86
C SER A 228 -10.54 11.23 -29.37
N VAL A 229 -10.51 9.90 -29.48
CA VAL A 229 -9.33 9.13 -29.88
C VAL A 229 -9.67 8.09 -30.93
N ASN A 230 -8.68 7.75 -31.75
CA ASN A 230 -8.72 6.62 -32.67
C ASN A 230 -7.87 5.46 -32.15
N VAL A 231 -8.07 4.27 -32.72
CA VAL A 231 -7.18 3.12 -32.50
C VAL A 231 -5.72 3.50 -32.79
N ASN A 232 -4.81 3.14 -31.90
CA ASN A 232 -3.36 3.38 -31.98
C ASN A 232 -2.89 4.83 -31.77
N ASP A 233 -3.77 5.75 -31.37
CA ASP A 233 -3.34 7.08 -30.93
C ASP A 233 -2.41 6.96 -29.72
N LEU A 234 -1.41 7.84 -29.67
CA LEU A 234 -0.53 7.99 -28.51
C LEU A 234 -1.01 9.17 -27.68
N ILE A 235 -1.38 8.90 -26.44
CA ILE A 235 -1.89 9.89 -25.50
C ILE A 235 -0.83 10.12 -24.44
N ASN A 236 -0.36 11.36 -24.37
CA ASN A 236 0.62 11.79 -23.40
C ASN A 236 -0.10 12.45 -22.22
N VAL A 237 0.20 11.99 -21.01
CA VAL A 237 -0.38 12.51 -19.76
C VAL A 237 0.73 12.75 -18.76
N LYS A 238 0.80 13.93 -18.19
CA LYS A 238 1.66 14.21 -17.02
C LYS A 238 0.88 13.86 -15.77
N LEU A 239 1.45 13.03 -14.90
CA LEU A 239 0.90 12.64 -13.62
C LEU A 239 1.83 13.13 -12.51
N LYS A 240 1.26 13.82 -11.50
CA LYS A 240 1.97 14.20 -10.27
C LYS A 240 1.08 13.92 -9.06
N TYR A 241 1.70 13.57 -7.95
CA TYR A 241 1.07 13.43 -6.64
C TYR A 241 2.12 13.46 -5.55
N ILE A 242 1.69 13.57 -4.29
CA ILE A 242 2.56 13.47 -3.12
C ILE A 242 2.13 12.25 -2.32
N MET A 243 3.04 11.30 -2.12
CA MET A 243 2.76 10.08 -1.38
C MET A 243 2.48 10.39 0.10
N GLY A 244 1.42 9.79 0.65
CA GLY A 244 0.92 10.04 2.02
C GLY A 244 0.29 11.41 2.25
N ASN A 245 -0.20 12.08 1.20
CA ASN A 245 -0.82 13.41 1.30
C ASN A 245 -2.23 13.46 0.68
N GLY A 246 -2.81 12.31 0.41
CA GLY A 246 -4.17 12.16 -0.07
C GLY A 246 -4.37 12.48 -1.56
N ILE A 247 -5.56 12.10 -2.03
CA ILE A 247 -5.98 12.25 -3.43
C ILE A 247 -6.00 13.71 -3.91
N GLU A 248 -6.11 14.67 -2.99
CA GLU A 248 -6.07 16.11 -3.27
C GLU A 248 -4.70 16.59 -3.78
N SER A 249 -3.66 15.78 -3.63
CA SER A 249 -2.32 16.06 -4.18
C SER A 249 -2.21 15.76 -5.68
N ILE A 250 -3.15 14.99 -6.24
CA ILE A 250 -3.07 14.48 -7.63
C ILE A 250 -3.25 15.62 -8.63
N ARG A 251 -2.36 15.70 -9.61
CA ARG A 251 -2.47 16.61 -10.75
C ARG A 251 -2.22 15.84 -12.04
N THR A 252 -3.13 16.00 -12.99
CA THR A 252 -3.07 15.36 -14.30
C THR A 252 -3.32 16.38 -15.41
N GLU A 253 -2.54 16.31 -16.49
CA GLU A 253 -2.72 17.17 -17.68
C GLU A 253 -2.22 16.47 -18.95
N TYR A 254 -2.87 16.71 -20.09
CA TYR A 254 -2.33 16.31 -21.40
C TYR A 254 -1.17 17.23 -21.82
N TYR A 255 -0.25 16.72 -22.66
CA TYR A 255 0.79 17.52 -23.30
C TYR A 255 1.16 17.05 -24.71
#